data_AF-A0A932FVH7-F1
#
_entry.id   AF-A0A932FVH7-F1
#
_cell.length_a   1.000
_cell.length_b   1.000
_cell.length_c   1.000
_cell.angle_alpha   90.00
_cell.angle_beta   90.00
_cell.angle_gamma   90.00
#
_symmetry.space_group_name_H-M   'P 1'
#
loop_
_entity.id
_entity.type
_entity.pdbx_description
1 polymer ?
#
loop_
_entity_poly.entity_id
_entity_poly.type
_entity_poly.pdbx_seq_one_letter_code
_entity_poly.pdbx_strand_id
1 'polypeptide(L)'
;MDIEEASSYLGVSVRTLRRWVASGRVRAKKVSIPSGTCREFKREDLDGLKGKLLPDVLDGAGENGQPEGVTRSPSPPSRPCPIS
;
A
#
# COMPACT_ATOMS: atom_id res chain seq x y z
N MET A 1 10.73 -6.41 -8.37
CA MET A 1 9.39 -6.63 -7.77
C MET A 1 8.74 -5.27 -7.61
N ASP A 2 7.58 -5.06 -8.21
CA ASP A 2 6.84 -3.80 -8.14
C ASP A 2 6.04 -3.67 -6.84
N ILE A 3 5.51 -2.47 -6.58
CA ILE A 3 4.79 -2.17 -5.34
C ILE A 3 3.51 -3.00 -5.17
N GLU A 4 2.83 -3.32 -6.28
CA GLU A 4 1.60 -4.11 -6.26
C GLU A 4 1.90 -5.57 -5.94
N GLU A 5 2.90 -6.14 -6.61
CA GLU A 5 3.35 -7.50 -6.38
C GLU A 5 3.87 -7.68 -4.94
N ALA A 6 4.65 -6.72 -4.45
CA ALA A 6 5.12 -6.71 -3.07
C ALA A 6 3.99 -6.60 -2.05
N SER A 7 2.92 -5.85 -2.36
CA SER A 7 1.75 -5.71 -1.51
C SER A 7 0.97 -7.04 -1.40
N SER A 8 0.81 -7.73 -2.53
CA SER A 8 0.18 -9.05 -2.61
C SER A 8 1.00 -10.11 -1.86
N TYR A 9 2.32 -10.09 -2.03
CA TYR A 9 3.24 -11.00 -1.34
C TYR A 9 3.20 -10.89 0.19
N LEU A 10 3.04 -9.67 0.70
CA LEU A 10 2.96 -9.39 2.14
C LEU A 10 1.53 -9.49 2.70
N GLY A 11 0.51 -9.58 1.85
CA GLY A 11 -0.90 -9.53 2.29
C GLY A 11 -1.30 -8.18 2.87
N VAL A 12 -0.67 -7.08 2.44
CA VAL A 12 -0.97 -5.72 2.93
C VAL A 12 -1.39 -4.81 1.78
N SER A 13 -2.16 -3.77 2.07
CA SER A 13 -2.52 -2.79 1.03
C SER A 13 -1.29 -2.01 0.53
N VAL A 14 -1.28 -1.66 -0.76
CA VAL A 14 -0.27 -0.77 -1.37
C VAL A 14 -0.07 0.52 -0.58
N ARG A 15 -1.15 1.07 -0.01
CA ARG A 15 -1.12 2.27 0.85
C ARG A 15 -0.27 2.07 2.10
N THR A 16 -0.37 0.90 2.73
CA THR A 16 0.45 0.50 3.89
C THR A 16 1.90 0.37 3.48
N LEU A 17 2.17 -0.28 2.34
CA LEU A 17 3.51 -0.44 1.80
C LEU A 17 4.17 0.93 1.50
N ARG A 18 3.42 1.86 0.90
CA ARG A 18 3.87 3.26 0.68
C ARG A 18 4.22 3.97 1.98
N ARG A 19 3.40 3.79 3.03
CA ARG A 19 3.65 4.38 4.35
C ARG A 19 4.91 3.80 4.98
N TRP A 20 5.16 2.50 4.83
CA TRP A 20 6.39 1.87 5.31
C TRP A 20 7.62 2.37 4.57
N VAL A 21 7.54 2.57 3.25
CA VAL A 21 8.64 3.18 2.48
C VAL A 21 8.91 4.60 2.98
N ALA A 22 7.86 5.41 3.16
CA ALA A 22 7.99 6.78 3.64
C ALA A 22 8.56 6.84 5.07
N SER A 23 8.24 5.86 5.90
CA SER A 23 8.75 5.72 7.27
C SER A 23 10.15 5.10 7.35
N GLY A 24 10.73 4.65 6.22
CA GLY A 24 12.02 3.94 6.20
C GLY A 24 11.97 2.52 6.77
N ARG A 25 10.77 1.95 6.97
CA ARG A 25 10.54 0.60 7.50
C ARG A 25 10.86 -0.49 6.47
N VAL A 26 10.67 -0.19 5.19
CA VAL A 26 11.04 -1.05 4.04
C VAL A 26 11.89 -0.24 3.07
N ARG A 27 12.95 -0.84 2.53
CA ARG A 27 13.82 -0.18 1.57
C ARG A 27 13.34 -0.47 0.16
N ALA A 28 12.76 0.55 -0.47
CA ALA A 28 12.49 0.53 -1.90
C ALA A 28 13.67 1.14 -2.67
N LYS A 29 14.21 0.43 -3.65
CA LYS A 29 15.21 0.98 -4.56
C LYS A 29 14.49 1.78 -5.64
N LYS A 30 14.87 3.05 -5.79
CA LYS A 30 14.38 3.88 -6.88
C LYS A 30 15.13 3.45 -8.14
N VAL A 31 14.42 2.83 -9.08
CA VAL A 31 14.97 2.38 -10.36
C VAL A 31 14.50 3.34 -11.43
N SER A 32 15.45 4.07 -12.01
CA SER A 32 15.20 4.93 -13.17
C SER A 32 15.09 4.03 -14.40
N ILE A 33 13.90 3.97 -14.98
CA ILE A 33 13.63 3.27 -16.24
C ILE A 33 13.47 4.33 -17.35
N PRO A 34 13.68 3.97 -18.63
CA PRO A 34 13.52 4.92 -19.73
C PRO A 34 12.12 5.58 -19.80
N SER A 35 11.08 4.93 -19.26
CA SER A 35 9.72 5.47 -19.17
C SER A 35 9.41 6.26 -17.89
N GLY A 36 10.37 6.47 -16.99
CA GLY A 36 10.16 7.23 -15.75
C GLY A 36 10.90 6.65 -14.54
N THR A 37 10.31 6.78 -13.36
CA THR A 37 10.91 6.22 -12.15
C THR A 37 10.00 5.21 -11.48
N CYS A 38 10.46 3.97 -11.37
CA CYS A 38 9.78 2.91 -10.63
C CYS A 38 10.45 2.68 -9.27
N ARG A 39 9.69 2.05 -8.36
CA ARG A 39 10.18 1.61 -7.05
C ARG A 39 10.25 0.10 -7.08
N GLU A 40 11.46 -0.42 -7.06
CA GLU A 40 11.73 -1.85 -7.02
C GLU A 40 11.96 -2.29 -5.58
N PHE A 41 11.23 -3.32 -5.17
CA PHE A 41 11.38 -3.97 -3.89
C PHE A 41 12.21 -5.25 -4.06
N LYS A 42 13.16 -5.45 -3.15
CA LYS A 42 13.88 -6.71 -3.06
C LYS A 42 13.09 -7.70 -2.22
N ARG A 43 13.01 -8.94 -2.70
CA ARG A 43 12.31 -10.02 -2.00
C ARG A 43 12.91 -10.30 -0.62
N GLU A 44 14.22 -10.17 -0.47
CA GLU A 44 14.96 -10.28 0.79
C GLU A 44 14.47 -9.27 1.85
N ASP A 45 14.17 -8.03 1.43
CA ASP A 45 13.71 -6.96 2.34
C ASP A 45 12.25 -7.22 2.79
N LEU A 46 11.43 -7.77 1.89
CA LEU A 46 10.05 -8.18 2.18
C LEU A 46 9.98 -9.40 3.10
N ASP A 47 10.87 -10.38 2.92
CA ASP A 47 10.94 -11.57 3.76
C ASP A 47 11.22 -11.20 5.24
N GLY A 48 12.21 -10.31 5.45
CA GLY A 48 12.51 -9.77 6.77
C GLY A 48 11.38 -8.93 7.39
N LEU A 49 10.40 -8.48 6.61
CA LEU A 49 9.18 -7.83 7.10
C LEU A 49 8.08 -8.83 7.40
N LYS A 50 7.92 -9.86 6.57
CA LYS A 50 6.93 -10.93 6.76
C LYS A 50 7.14 -11.63 8.11
N GLY A 51 8.39 -11.91 8.48
CA GLY A 51 8.73 -12.48 9.79
C GLY A 51 8.46 -11.56 10.99
N LYS A 52 8.34 -10.23 10.78
CA LYS A 52 8.02 -9.25 11.84
C LYS A 52 6.54 -8.93 11.92
N LEU A 53 5.80 -9.17 10.85
CA LEU A 53 4.36 -8.92 10.76
C LEU A 53 3.54 -10.08 11.33
N LEU A 54 4.11 -11.29 11.33
CA LEU A 54 3.51 -12.49 11.89
C LEU A 54 4.29 -12.97 13.13
N PRO A 55 4.07 -12.40 14.32
CA PRO A 55 4.20 -13.19 15.53
C PRO A 55 2.96 -14.10 15.62
N ASP A 56 3.17 -15.41 15.53
CA ASP A 56 2.31 -16.43 16.13
C ASP A 56 0.89 -16.66 15.59
N VAL A 57 0.70 -16.91 14.28
CA VAL A 57 -0.50 -17.66 13.84
C VAL A 57 -0.15 -18.54 12.64
N LEU A 58 0.45 -19.71 12.92
CA LEU A 58 0.26 -20.85 12.03
C LEU A 58 -1.10 -21.46 12.36
N ASP A 59 -2.14 -21.14 11.60
CA ASP A 59 -3.15 -22.09 11.08
C ASP A 59 -4.26 -21.30 10.35
N GLY A 60 -4.73 -21.81 9.22
CA GLY A 60 -5.95 -21.32 8.58
C GLY A 60 -5.75 -20.74 7.18
N ALA A 61 -5.89 -21.61 6.19
CA ALA A 61 -6.37 -21.22 4.87
C ALA A 61 -7.66 -20.38 5.03
N GLY A 62 -7.66 -19.17 4.46
CA GLY A 62 -8.75 -18.22 4.58
C GLY A 62 -8.78 -17.29 3.39
N GLU A 63 -9.22 -17.85 2.26
CA GLU A 63 -9.81 -17.14 1.13
C GLU A 63 -10.74 -16.01 1.59
N ASN A 64 -10.74 -14.89 0.87
CA ASN A 64 -11.77 -13.82 0.71
C ASN A 64 -11.00 -12.53 0.35
N GLY A 65 -11.09 -11.96 -0.85
CA GLY A 65 -12.32 -11.68 -1.56
C GLY A 65 -12.48 -10.15 -1.63
N GLN A 66 -12.10 -9.60 -2.77
CA GLN A 66 -12.70 -8.44 -3.47
C GLN A 66 -12.77 -7.03 -2.81
N PRO A 67 -12.46 -5.96 -3.57
CA PRO A 67 -12.68 -4.57 -3.18
C PRO A 67 -14.14 -4.15 -3.42
N GLU A 68 -14.90 -3.93 -2.35
CA GLU A 68 -16.28 -3.42 -2.46
C GLU A 68 -16.26 -1.89 -2.40
N GLY A 69 -16.80 -1.27 -3.44
CA GLY A 69 -16.89 0.18 -3.60
C GLY A 69 -17.77 0.84 -2.53
N VAL A 70 -17.32 2.00 -2.04
CA VAL A 70 -18.20 2.97 -1.40
C VAL A 70 -18.48 4.09 -2.38
N THR A 71 -19.48 3.86 -3.22
CA THR A 71 -20.20 4.93 -3.92
C THR A 71 -20.94 5.76 -2.88
N ARG A 72 -20.50 6.99 -2.63
CA ARG A 72 -21.36 8.08 -2.13
C ARG A 72 -20.96 9.40 -2.81
N SER A 73 -21.47 9.61 -4.02
CA SER A 73 -21.82 10.96 -4.52
C SER A 73 -22.99 11.52 -3.69
N PRO A 74 -23.36 12.83 -3.73
CA PRO A 74 -22.76 13.99 -4.39
C PRO A 74 -22.54 15.23 -3.45
N SER A 75 -21.88 16.27 -3.97
CA SER A 75 -21.87 17.68 -3.47
C SER A 75 -23.28 18.34 -3.48
N PRO A 76 -23.45 19.65 -3.19
CA PRO A 76 -23.16 20.50 -1.99
C PRO A 76 -24.47 21.16 -1.46
N PRO A 77 -24.45 22.23 -0.61
CA PRO A 77 -24.62 23.55 -1.22
C PRO A 77 -23.82 24.71 -0.60
N SER A 78 -23.69 25.74 -1.44
CA SER A 78 -23.07 27.05 -1.29
C SER A 78 -23.41 27.78 0.02
N ARG A 79 -22.40 28.46 0.58
CA ARG A 79 -22.62 29.61 1.47
C ARG A 79 -21.93 30.83 0.85
N PRO A 80 -22.65 31.95 0.63
CA PRO A 80 -22.06 33.18 0.14
C PRO A 80 -21.22 33.86 1.23
N CYS A 81 -20.17 34.53 0.79
CA CYS A 81 -19.22 35.31 1.57
C CYS A 81 -19.93 36.48 2.30
N PRO A 82 -19.63 36.77 3.57
CA PRO A 82 -19.89 38.10 4.12
C PRO A 82 -18.76 39.05 3.71
N ILE A 83 -19.13 40.10 2.98
CA ILE A 83 -18.31 41.29 2.76
C ILE A 83 -18.25 42.06 4.09
N SER A 84 -17.07 42.55 4.45
CA SER A 84 -16.92 43.58 5.49
C SER A 84 -15.84 44.55 5.08
#